data_AF-A0A167X3B2-F1
#
_entry.id   AF-A0A167X3B2-F1
#
_cell.length_a   1.000
_cell.length_b   1.000
_cell.length_c   1.000
_cell.angle_alpha   90.00
_cell.angle_beta   90.00
_cell.angle_gamma   90.00
#
_symmetry.space_group_name_H-M   'P 1'
#
loop_
_entity.id
_entity.type
_entity.pdbx_description
1 polymer ?
#
loop_
_entity_poly.entity_id
_entity_poly.type
_entity_poly.pdbx_seq_one_letter_code
_entity_poly.pdbx_strand_id
1 'polypeptide(L)'
;MDPIKRQPSRPEPEWRDGTPDWAALERTSRPSVPSSRPQPGPVIIPPTLSLPHPALQKGQIEQTIQPVFENPWLTYEAIVVISQGQSVFLARHRKDKATLVDIHLLKQQFSSVKPLLDTISQTSHPSFLGLVGCYCWEEQVFLVREPVELSVSHILASRCTITEDEIAAIVRPVLGGIQYLRCHGRALAALSADTILLTELGGVRIAGVEHSCQINAAEMDAATMKLFALAEMVERLLMKNPSQYPWSAEIKNLPEELKRCDSPEKLLRSKLFEQLGDEGELKMLVNAANKTAYHNLESYKRI
;
A
#
# COMPACT_ATOMS: atom_id res chain seq x y z
N MET A 1 39.89 18.64 10.55
CA MET A 1 38.81 19.31 9.81
C MET A 1 38.13 18.25 8.98
N ASP A 2 37.07 17.64 9.52
CA ASP A 2 36.31 16.59 8.84
C ASP A 2 35.28 17.22 7.88
N PRO A 3 35.08 16.65 6.68
CA PRO A 3 34.13 17.19 5.72
C PRO A 3 32.69 16.82 6.13
N ILE A 4 31.86 17.85 6.20
CA ILE A 4 30.42 17.78 6.46
C ILE A 4 29.76 16.90 5.39
N LYS A 5 29.29 15.71 5.80
CA LYS A 5 28.38 14.88 5.00
C LYS A 5 27.10 15.69 4.76
N ARG A 6 26.85 16.05 3.50
CA ARG A 6 25.58 16.64 3.07
C ARG A 6 24.45 15.65 3.34
N GLN A 7 23.47 16.07 4.14
CA GLN A 7 22.18 15.39 4.29
C GLN A 7 21.46 15.35 2.92
N PRO A 8 20.70 14.30 2.60
CA PRO A 8 19.82 14.32 1.45
C PRO A 8 18.78 15.44 1.65
N SER A 9 18.78 16.41 0.73
CA SER A 9 17.86 17.55 0.74
C SER A 9 16.43 17.08 0.45
N ARG A 10 15.50 17.47 1.32
CA ARG A 10 14.05 17.28 1.21
C ARG A 10 13.55 17.82 -0.15
N PRO A 11 12.70 17.09 -0.90
CA PRO A 11 11.98 17.68 -2.03
C PRO A 11 10.96 18.69 -1.51
N GLU A 12 10.97 19.92 -2.06
CA GLU A 12 9.99 20.94 -1.70
C GLU A 12 8.59 20.58 -2.27
N PRO A 13 7.52 20.70 -1.48
CA PRO A 13 6.16 20.54 -1.99
C PRO A 13 5.84 21.66 -3.00
N GLU A 14 5.50 21.29 -4.23
CA GLU A 14 4.96 22.22 -5.20
C GLU A 14 3.44 22.37 -5.01
N TRP A 15 3.00 23.58 -4.73
CA TRP A 15 1.58 23.92 -4.71
C TRP A 15 1.11 24.26 -6.12
N ARG A 16 0.03 23.62 -6.59
CA ARG A 16 -0.60 23.91 -7.88
C ARG A 16 -2.08 24.17 -7.67
N ASP A 17 -2.58 25.26 -8.23
CA ASP A 17 -4.00 25.61 -8.19
C ASP A 17 -4.75 24.93 -9.35
N GLY A 18 -5.91 24.32 -9.04
CA GLY A 18 -6.82 23.70 -10.02
C GLY A 18 -6.68 22.18 -10.17
N THR A 19 -7.46 21.59 -11.08
CA THR A 19 -7.32 20.18 -11.47
C THR A 19 -5.91 19.96 -12.02
N PRO A 20 -5.21 18.85 -11.70
CA PRO A 20 -3.88 18.59 -12.24
C PRO A 20 -3.86 18.75 -13.76
N ASP A 21 -3.01 19.66 -14.27
CA ASP A 21 -2.78 19.79 -15.71
C ASP A 21 -2.01 18.55 -16.18
N TRP A 22 -2.76 17.58 -16.69
CA TRP A 22 -2.28 16.26 -17.08
C TRP A 22 -1.14 16.32 -18.10
N ALA A 23 -1.16 17.32 -19.00
CA ALA A 23 -0.12 17.52 -20.00
C ALA A 23 1.18 18.14 -19.42
N ALA A 24 1.11 18.76 -18.23
CA ALA A 24 2.27 19.33 -17.56
C ALA A 24 3.03 18.30 -16.71
N LEU A 25 2.33 17.32 -16.13
CA LEU A 25 2.97 16.21 -15.38
C LEU A 25 3.80 15.28 -16.27
N GLU A 26 3.54 15.24 -17.58
CA GLU A 26 4.31 14.48 -18.56
C GLU A 26 5.68 15.12 -18.92
N ARG A 27 5.84 16.43 -18.72
CA ARG A 27 7.02 17.19 -19.23
C ARG A 27 8.23 17.18 -18.32
N THR A 28 8.14 16.73 -17.07
CA THR A 28 9.28 16.73 -16.12
C THR A 28 10.36 15.68 -16.43
N SER A 29 10.24 14.93 -17.54
CA SER A 29 11.24 13.94 -17.97
C SER A 29 12.06 14.32 -19.22
N ARG A 30 11.81 15.45 -19.91
CA ARG A 30 12.66 15.92 -21.05
C ARG A 30 12.60 17.46 -21.24
N PRO A 31 13.65 18.11 -21.79
CA PRO A 31 13.76 19.58 -21.83
C PRO A 31 12.78 20.19 -22.85
N SER A 32 12.13 21.28 -22.42
CA SER A 32 11.08 22.01 -23.15
C SER A 32 11.64 22.94 -24.24
N VAL A 33 10.87 23.09 -25.33
CA VAL A 33 10.85 24.27 -26.22
C VAL A 33 9.40 24.82 -26.24
N PRO A 34 9.16 26.14 -26.21
CA PRO A 34 7.85 26.68 -25.87
C PRO A 34 6.97 27.01 -27.09
N SER A 35 5.64 26.88 -26.95
CA SER A 35 4.68 27.72 -27.69
C SER A 35 3.24 27.69 -27.13
N SER A 36 2.76 28.89 -26.80
CA SER A 36 1.44 29.53 -27.06
C SER A 36 0.08 28.92 -26.64
N ARG A 37 -0.66 29.72 -25.86
CA ARG A 37 -2.08 29.65 -25.43
C ARG A 37 -3.04 30.09 -26.55
N PRO A 38 -4.36 29.74 -26.55
CA PRO A 38 -5.34 30.60 -25.86
C PRO A 38 -6.64 29.93 -25.27
N GLN A 39 -7.17 30.60 -24.23
CA GLN A 39 -8.52 30.82 -23.61
C GLN A 39 -9.80 29.95 -23.85
N PRO A 40 -10.80 29.95 -22.92
CA PRO A 40 -11.88 28.94 -22.78
C PRO A 40 -13.32 29.41 -23.12
N GLY A 41 -14.26 28.45 -23.24
CA GLY A 41 -15.71 28.64 -23.40
C GLY A 41 -16.57 27.79 -22.43
N PRO A 42 -17.90 28.04 -22.34
CA PRO A 42 -18.67 27.97 -21.08
C PRO A 42 -19.44 26.67 -20.76
N VAL A 43 -19.86 26.60 -19.50
CA VAL A 43 -20.49 25.52 -18.71
C VAL A 43 -21.93 25.19 -19.12
N ILE A 44 -22.29 23.90 -19.11
CA ILE A 44 -23.69 23.40 -19.15
C ILE A 44 -23.85 22.28 -18.10
N ILE A 45 -24.90 22.37 -17.27
CA ILE A 45 -25.34 21.39 -16.24
C ILE A 45 -26.55 20.63 -16.78
N PRO A 46 -26.72 19.31 -16.53
CA PRO A 46 -27.90 18.82 -15.79
C PRO A 46 -27.61 17.52 -14.97
N PRO A 47 -28.60 16.75 -14.47
CA PRO A 47 -29.06 16.81 -13.08
C PRO A 47 -28.81 15.54 -12.24
N THR A 48 -29.11 15.72 -10.96
CA THR A 48 -29.03 14.84 -9.79
C THR A 48 -29.66 13.45 -9.96
N LEU A 49 -28.90 12.39 -9.69
CA LEU A 49 -29.42 11.10 -9.24
C LEU A 49 -28.74 10.72 -7.92
N SER A 50 -29.57 10.54 -6.90
CA SER A 50 -29.24 10.12 -5.54
C SER A 50 -29.17 8.60 -5.46
N LEU A 51 -28.24 8.05 -4.66
CA LEU A 51 -28.27 6.78 -3.88
C LEU A 51 -26.82 6.32 -3.57
N PRO A 52 -26.59 5.31 -2.71
CA PRO A 52 -26.81 5.25 -1.26
C PRO A 52 -25.48 5.28 -0.49
N HIS A 53 -25.49 5.68 0.79
CA HIS A 53 -24.36 5.45 1.70
C HIS A 53 -24.18 3.95 1.94
N PRO A 54 -22.94 3.41 1.97
CA PRO A 54 -22.63 2.23 2.75
C PRO A 54 -21.94 2.65 4.05
N ALA A 55 -22.71 2.68 5.13
CA ALA A 55 -22.15 2.42 6.45
C ALA A 55 -21.48 1.05 6.41
N LEU A 56 -20.28 0.96 6.96
CA LEU A 56 -19.46 -0.23 7.06
C LEU A 56 -20.24 -1.36 7.80
N GLN A 57 -20.95 -2.20 7.05
CA GLN A 57 -21.49 -3.47 7.56
C GLN A 57 -20.55 -4.59 7.13
N LYS A 58 -19.94 -5.25 8.12
CA LYS A 58 -19.24 -6.52 7.96
C LYS A 58 -20.25 -7.56 7.44
N GLY A 59 -20.17 -7.85 6.16
CA GLY A 59 -20.83 -8.95 5.47
C GLY A 59 -20.10 -9.17 4.14
N GLN A 60 -19.56 -10.37 3.93
CA GLN A 60 -18.92 -10.76 2.67
C GLN A 60 -19.94 -10.63 1.53
N ILE A 61 -19.87 -9.54 0.79
CA ILE A 61 -20.43 -9.41 -0.54
C ILE A 61 -19.20 -9.47 -1.45
N GLU A 62 -19.12 -10.49 -2.31
CA GLU A 62 -18.23 -10.46 -3.46
C GLU A 62 -18.67 -9.27 -4.32
N GLN A 63 -18.11 -8.09 -4.04
CA GLN A 63 -18.35 -6.91 -4.85
C GLN A 63 -17.53 -7.08 -6.12
N THR A 64 -18.17 -7.58 -7.18
CA THR A 64 -17.59 -7.51 -8.52
C THR A 64 -17.50 -6.04 -8.91
N ILE A 65 -16.29 -5.49 -8.90
CA ILE A 65 -16.05 -4.08 -9.24
C ILE A 65 -16.17 -3.94 -10.75
N GLN A 66 -17.27 -3.33 -11.18
CA GLN A 66 -17.49 -3.02 -12.60
C GLN A 66 -16.72 -1.77 -12.99
N PRO A 67 -16.02 -1.77 -14.14
CA PRO A 67 -15.32 -0.59 -14.62
C PRO A 67 -16.31 0.51 -15.01
N VAL A 68 -16.01 1.75 -14.62
CA VAL A 68 -16.77 2.95 -14.98
C VAL A 68 -16.04 3.70 -16.10
N PHE A 69 -16.68 3.84 -17.26
CA PHE A 69 -16.08 4.52 -18.43
C PHE A 69 -16.27 6.03 -18.39
N GLU A 70 -15.79 6.65 -17.31
CA GLU A 70 -15.91 8.09 -17.07
C GLU A 70 -14.64 8.64 -16.44
N ASN A 71 -14.52 9.97 -16.47
CA ASN A 71 -13.44 10.67 -15.79
C ASN A 71 -13.58 10.52 -14.26
N PRO A 72 -12.60 9.90 -13.55
CA PRO A 72 -12.67 9.70 -12.09
C PRO A 72 -12.77 11.01 -11.31
N TRP A 73 -12.26 12.11 -11.89
CA TRP A 73 -12.26 13.44 -11.26
C TRP A 73 -13.63 14.10 -11.23
N LEU A 74 -14.65 13.51 -11.86
CA LEU A 74 -16.06 13.89 -11.64
C LEU A 74 -16.58 13.39 -10.30
N THR A 75 -16.05 12.27 -9.80
CA THR A 75 -16.41 11.67 -8.50
C THR A 75 -15.47 12.12 -7.39
N TYR A 76 -14.17 12.22 -7.70
CA TYR A 76 -13.11 12.52 -6.75
C TYR A 76 -12.45 13.87 -7.02
N GLU A 77 -11.86 14.42 -5.97
CA GLU A 77 -11.05 15.63 -6.00
C GLU A 77 -9.64 15.24 -5.53
N ALA A 78 -8.64 15.39 -6.40
CA ALA A 78 -7.24 15.16 -6.04
C ALA A 78 -6.77 16.22 -5.04
N ILE A 79 -6.05 15.77 -4.01
CA ILE A 79 -5.48 16.62 -2.97
C ILE A 79 -3.96 16.69 -3.13
N VAL A 80 -3.32 15.53 -3.30
CA VAL A 80 -1.86 15.39 -3.41
C VAL A 80 -1.53 14.39 -4.50
N VAL A 81 -0.44 14.66 -5.24
CA VAL A 81 0.17 13.69 -6.15
C VAL A 81 1.44 13.16 -5.53
N ILE A 82 1.54 11.84 -5.42
CA ILE A 82 2.71 11.12 -4.95
C ILE A 82 3.35 10.44 -6.16
N SER A 83 4.51 10.94 -6.59
CA SER A 83 5.24 10.43 -7.75
C SER A 83 6.47 9.64 -7.29
N GLN A 84 6.34 8.31 -7.16
CA GLN A 84 7.45 7.40 -6.88
C GLN A 84 7.50 6.28 -7.93
N GLY A 85 7.77 6.63 -9.19
CA GLY A 85 7.81 5.69 -10.33
C GLY A 85 6.44 5.35 -10.92
N GLN A 86 5.36 5.47 -10.14
CA GLN A 86 3.97 5.52 -10.60
C GLN A 86 3.27 6.75 -10.03
N SER A 87 2.24 7.24 -10.73
CA SER A 87 1.43 8.37 -10.26
C SER A 87 0.30 7.86 -9.39
N VAL A 88 0.44 8.13 -8.08
CA VAL A 88 -0.59 7.87 -7.07
C VAL A 88 -1.18 9.21 -6.65
N PHE A 89 -2.51 9.29 -6.57
CA PHE A 89 -3.21 10.49 -6.14
C PHE A 89 -3.93 10.21 -4.84
N LEU A 90 -3.58 10.94 -3.78
CA LEU A 90 -4.44 11.02 -2.62
C LEU A 90 -5.61 11.93 -2.99
N ALA A 91 -6.81 11.37 -2.98
CA ALA A 91 -8.03 12.07 -3.36
C ALA A 91 -9.10 11.91 -2.29
N ARG A 92 -10.08 12.82 -2.30
CA ARG A 92 -11.31 12.68 -1.51
C ARG A 92 -12.52 12.62 -2.39
N HIS A 93 -13.56 11.93 -1.92
CA HIS A 93 -14.83 11.92 -2.62
C HIS A 93 -15.47 13.34 -2.60
N ARG A 94 -16.07 13.77 -3.72
CA ARG A 94 -16.58 15.15 -3.84
C ARG A 94 -17.80 15.44 -2.98
N LYS A 95 -18.71 14.46 -2.85
CA LYS A 95 -19.94 14.59 -2.02
C LYS A 95 -19.64 14.31 -0.55
N ASP A 96 -19.11 13.14 -0.25
CA ASP A 96 -18.60 12.80 1.09
C ASP A 96 -17.12 13.19 1.26
N LYS A 97 -16.88 14.37 1.84
CA LYS A 97 -15.53 14.91 2.01
C LYS A 97 -14.66 14.17 3.04
N ALA A 98 -15.24 13.29 3.86
CA ALA A 98 -14.51 12.51 4.85
C ALA A 98 -13.88 11.24 4.24
N THR A 99 -14.40 10.76 3.11
CA THR A 99 -13.89 9.58 2.43
C THR A 99 -12.63 9.92 1.61
N LEU A 100 -11.49 9.41 2.07
CA LEU A 100 -10.20 9.44 1.38
C LEU A 100 -9.96 8.15 0.59
N VAL A 101 -9.27 8.27 -0.54
CA VAL A 101 -8.87 7.15 -1.41
C VAL A 101 -7.52 7.42 -2.05
N ASP A 102 -6.81 6.35 -2.38
CA ASP A 102 -5.65 6.40 -3.25
C ASP A 102 -6.05 6.00 -4.67
N ILE A 103 -5.77 6.87 -5.64
CA ILE A 103 -6.05 6.60 -7.06
C ILE A 103 -4.74 6.32 -7.76
N HIS A 104 -4.56 5.09 -8.24
CA HIS A 104 -3.41 4.66 -9.02
C HIS A 104 -3.69 4.82 -10.51
N LEU A 105 -2.88 5.63 -11.19
CA LEU A 105 -2.93 5.75 -12.64
C LEU A 105 -2.08 4.63 -13.30
N LEU A 106 -2.75 3.78 -14.07
CA LEU A 106 -2.14 2.82 -14.97
C LEU A 106 -2.17 3.38 -16.40
N LYS A 107 -0.98 3.60 -16.97
CA LYS A 107 -0.80 4.03 -18.36
C LYS A 107 -1.01 2.85 -19.33
N GLN A 108 -2.15 2.20 -19.22
CA GLN A 108 -2.52 0.99 -19.96
C GLN A 108 -4.00 1.05 -20.33
N GLN A 109 -4.36 0.46 -21.47
CA GLN A 109 -5.74 0.28 -21.88
C GLN A 109 -6.44 -0.76 -21.00
N PHE A 110 -7.77 -0.63 -20.89
CA PHE A 110 -8.58 -1.54 -20.08
C PHE A 110 -8.44 -3.02 -20.47
N SER A 111 -8.29 -3.34 -21.76
CA SER A 111 -8.08 -4.71 -22.24
C SER A 111 -6.85 -5.39 -21.61
N SER A 112 -5.78 -4.64 -21.39
CA SER A 112 -4.56 -5.12 -20.74
C SER A 112 -4.69 -5.26 -19.22
N VAL A 113 -5.54 -4.44 -18.60
CA VAL A 113 -5.74 -4.41 -17.13
C VAL A 113 -6.85 -5.37 -16.69
N LYS A 114 -7.76 -5.78 -17.58
CA LYS A 114 -8.86 -6.69 -17.26
C LYS A 114 -8.42 -7.97 -16.54
N PRO A 115 -7.38 -8.72 -16.98
CA PRO A 115 -6.94 -9.93 -16.28
C PRO A 115 -6.44 -9.66 -14.84
N LEU A 116 -5.89 -8.46 -14.61
CA LEU A 116 -5.43 -8.01 -13.29
C LEU A 116 -6.63 -7.76 -12.37
N LEU A 117 -7.69 -7.13 -12.88
CA LEU A 117 -8.94 -6.90 -12.14
C LEU A 117 -9.69 -8.21 -11.84
N ASP A 118 -9.69 -9.15 -12.79
CA ASP A 118 -10.25 -10.48 -12.58
C ASP A 118 -9.51 -11.20 -11.44
N THR A 119 -8.18 -11.06 -11.38
CA THR A 119 -7.36 -11.61 -10.28
C THR A 119 -7.71 -10.96 -8.94
N ILE A 120 -7.83 -9.62 -8.88
CA ILE A 120 -8.23 -8.91 -7.64
C ILE A 120 -9.61 -9.39 -7.18
N SER A 121 -10.57 -9.51 -8.09
CA SER A 121 -11.95 -9.93 -7.77
C SER A 121 -12.01 -11.36 -7.24
N GLN A 122 -11.12 -12.24 -7.71
CA GLN A 122 -10.99 -13.63 -7.24
C GLN A 122 -10.16 -13.76 -5.94
N THR A 123 -9.47 -12.70 -5.51
CA THR A 123 -8.57 -12.71 -4.34
C THR A 123 -9.09 -11.86 -3.19
N SER A 124 -10.31 -12.17 -2.73
CA SER A 124 -10.94 -11.49 -1.59
C SER A 124 -10.37 -11.95 -0.26
N HIS A 125 -9.34 -11.26 0.24
CA HIS A 125 -8.75 -11.50 1.55
C HIS A 125 -8.32 -10.19 2.23
N PRO A 126 -8.55 -10.01 3.55
CA PRO A 126 -8.25 -8.75 4.26
C PRO A 126 -6.77 -8.36 4.28
N SER A 127 -5.87 -9.28 3.95
CA SER A 127 -4.44 -8.98 3.81
C SER A 127 -4.08 -8.28 2.51
N PHE A 128 -4.96 -8.22 1.50
CA PHE A 128 -4.68 -7.55 0.24
C PHE A 128 -5.30 -6.16 0.21
N LEU A 129 -4.61 -5.24 -0.48
CA LEU A 129 -5.06 -3.86 -0.61
C LEU A 129 -6.42 -3.81 -1.32
N GLY A 130 -7.42 -3.26 -0.63
CA GLY A 130 -8.79 -3.17 -1.10
C GLY A 130 -8.92 -2.29 -2.34
N LEU A 131 -9.54 -2.83 -3.37
CA LEU A 131 -10.00 -2.07 -4.53
C LEU A 131 -11.41 -1.55 -4.24
N VAL A 132 -11.62 -0.25 -4.43
CA VAL A 132 -12.92 0.44 -4.22
C VAL A 132 -13.62 0.66 -5.56
N GLY A 133 -12.85 0.94 -6.62
CA GLY A 133 -13.40 1.21 -7.94
C GLY A 133 -12.36 1.16 -9.04
N CYS A 134 -12.84 1.08 -10.28
CA CYS A 134 -12.01 1.14 -11.48
C CYS A 134 -12.66 2.13 -12.46
N TYR A 135 -11.90 3.12 -12.90
CA TYR A 135 -12.34 4.08 -13.92
C TYR A 135 -11.49 3.93 -15.18
N CYS A 136 -12.12 4.08 -16.33
CA CYS A 136 -11.47 4.06 -17.64
C CYS A 136 -11.78 5.36 -18.36
N TRP A 137 -10.75 6.16 -18.60
CA TRP A 137 -10.88 7.48 -19.21
C TRP A 137 -9.68 7.75 -20.11
N GLU A 138 -9.93 8.23 -21.34
CA GLU A 138 -8.87 8.58 -22.31
C GLU A 138 -7.77 7.52 -22.45
N GLU A 139 -8.17 6.27 -22.71
CA GLU A 139 -7.25 5.12 -22.87
C GLU A 139 -6.35 4.80 -21.66
N GLN A 140 -6.71 5.35 -20.49
CA GLN A 140 -6.01 5.13 -19.22
C GLN A 140 -6.95 4.49 -18.20
N VAL A 141 -6.37 3.70 -17.29
CA VAL A 141 -7.10 3.05 -16.20
C VAL A 141 -6.70 3.66 -14.87
N PHE A 142 -7.68 3.98 -14.05
CA PHE A 142 -7.52 4.54 -12.72
C PHE A 142 -8.09 3.54 -11.71
N LEU A 143 -7.23 2.99 -10.86
CA LEU A 143 -7.64 2.09 -9.79
C LEU A 143 -7.82 2.89 -8.51
N VAL A 144 -9.05 2.95 -8.00
CA VAL A 144 -9.38 3.61 -6.74
C VAL A 144 -9.28 2.58 -5.64
N ARG A 145 -8.41 2.81 -4.66
CA ARG A 145 -8.10 1.88 -3.56
C ARG A 145 -8.35 2.51 -2.21
N GLU A 146 -8.43 1.67 -1.18
CA GLU A 146 -8.43 2.15 0.20
C GLU A 146 -7.16 2.99 0.47
N PRO A 147 -7.25 4.03 1.32
CA PRO A 147 -6.12 4.89 1.59
C PRO A 147 -5.03 4.17 2.40
N VAL A 148 -3.78 4.42 2.02
CA VAL A 148 -2.57 3.88 2.66
C VAL A 148 -1.72 5.04 3.17
N GLU A 149 -1.22 4.91 4.40
CA GLU A 149 -0.40 5.98 4.98
C GLU A 149 1.08 5.81 4.70
N LEU A 150 1.59 4.58 4.81
CA LEU A 150 2.99 4.30 4.60
C LEU A 150 3.24 2.81 4.33
N SER A 151 4.43 2.50 3.84
CA SER A 151 4.92 1.13 3.67
C SER A 151 5.92 0.75 4.77
N VAL A 152 6.26 -0.54 4.86
CA VAL A 152 7.34 -1.00 5.75
C VAL A 152 8.68 -0.35 5.38
N SER A 153 8.93 0.00 4.11
CA SER A 153 10.16 0.73 3.73
C SER A 153 10.24 2.12 4.40
N HIS A 154 9.11 2.81 4.55
CA HIS A 154 9.04 4.05 5.33
C HIS A 154 9.30 3.81 6.82
N ILE A 155 8.77 2.72 7.40
CA ILE A 155 9.11 2.33 8.78
C ILE A 155 10.62 2.13 8.90
N LEU A 156 11.25 1.36 8.01
CA LEU A 156 12.69 1.11 8.03
C LEU A 156 13.49 2.41 7.94
N ALA A 157 13.10 3.35 7.07
CA ALA A 157 13.74 4.65 6.89
C ALA A 157 13.50 5.63 8.06
N SER A 158 12.46 5.42 8.86
CA SER A 158 12.10 6.29 9.98
C SER A 158 13.07 6.18 11.16
N ARG A 159 12.94 7.07 12.15
CA ARG A 159 13.72 7.02 13.41
C ARG A 159 12.99 6.34 14.57
N CYS A 160 11.79 5.79 14.34
CA CYS A 160 11.09 5.07 15.39
C CYS A 160 11.85 3.77 15.75
N THR A 161 11.68 3.31 16.98
CA THR A 161 11.99 1.93 17.36
C THR A 161 10.75 1.08 17.09
N ILE A 162 10.97 -0.22 16.88
CA ILE A 162 9.91 -1.19 16.66
C ILE A 162 9.94 -2.27 17.74
N THR A 163 8.79 -2.68 18.23
CA THR A 163 8.64 -3.72 19.24
C THR A 163 8.42 -5.09 18.60
N GLU A 164 8.55 -6.14 19.40
CA GLU A 164 8.29 -7.51 18.95
C GLU A 164 6.84 -7.70 18.51
N ASP A 165 5.90 -7.18 19.29
CA ASP A 165 4.46 -7.21 18.97
C ASP A 165 4.17 -6.48 17.66
N GLU A 166 4.79 -5.32 17.43
CA GLU A 166 4.65 -4.58 16.16
C GLU A 166 5.22 -5.37 14.96
N ILE A 167 6.34 -6.10 15.12
CA ILE A 167 6.85 -6.98 14.06
C ILE A 167 5.86 -8.11 13.80
N ALA A 168 5.38 -8.78 14.85
CA ALA A 168 4.42 -9.86 14.73
C ALA A 168 3.10 -9.36 14.09
N ALA A 169 2.68 -8.12 14.37
CA ALA A 169 1.47 -7.51 13.83
C ALA A 169 1.62 -7.17 12.34
N ILE A 170 2.83 -6.88 11.88
CA ILE A 170 3.15 -6.75 10.45
C ILE A 170 3.17 -8.12 9.77
N VAL A 171 3.83 -9.10 10.39
CA VAL A 171 4.07 -10.42 9.78
C VAL A 171 2.79 -11.25 9.69
N ARG A 172 1.92 -11.21 10.70
CA ARG A 172 0.73 -12.07 10.79
C ARG A 172 -0.23 -11.89 9.61
N PRO A 173 -0.67 -10.66 9.24
CA PRO A 173 -1.52 -10.46 8.07
C PRO A 173 -0.81 -10.87 6.78
N VAL A 174 0.50 -10.63 6.67
CA VAL A 174 1.29 -11.02 5.48
C VAL A 174 1.30 -12.54 5.31
N LEU A 175 1.56 -13.29 6.39
CA LEU A 175 1.47 -14.74 6.42
C LEU A 175 0.07 -15.24 6.10
N GLY A 176 -0.97 -14.59 6.62
CA GLY A 176 -2.36 -14.92 6.28
C GLY A 176 -2.67 -14.75 4.79
N GLY A 177 -2.16 -13.70 4.15
CA GLY A 177 -2.28 -13.49 2.71
C GLY A 177 -1.54 -14.56 1.89
N ILE A 178 -0.32 -14.91 2.30
CA ILE A 178 0.47 -15.98 1.66
C ILE A 178 -0.25 -17.34 1.81
N GLN A 179 -0.77 -17.64 3.00
CA GLN A 179 -1.57 -18.84 3.26
C GLN A 179 -2.80 -18.89 2.34
N TYR A 180 -3.54 -17.78 2.23
CA TYR A 180 -4.70 -17.67 1.36
C TYR A 180 -4.34 -17.99 -0.09
N LEU A 181 -3.28 -17.38 -0.63
CA LEU A 181 -2.86 -17.61 -2.01
C LEU A 181 -2.43 -19.07 -2.23
N ARG A 182 -1.68 -19.65 -1.29
CA ARG A 182 -1.29 -21.06 -1.33
C ARG A 182 -2.51 -21.98 -1.44
N CYS A 183 -3.56 -21.74 -0.65
CA CYS A 183 -4.81 -22.51 -0.71
C CYS A 183 -5.52 -22.41 -2.07
N HIS A 184 -5.27 -21.34 -2.84
CA HIS A 184 -5.80 -21.13 -4.18
C HIS A 184 -4.79 -21.54 -5.28
N GLY A 185 -3.67 -22.18 -4.91
CA GLY A 185 -2.62 -22.57 -5.85
C GLY A 185 -1.89 -21.39 -6.49
N ARG A 186 -1.84 -20.25 -5.79
CA ARG A 186 -1.19 -19.03 -6.26
C ARG A 186 -0.04 -18.61 -5.34
N ALA A 187 0.85 -17.77 -5.85
CA ALA A 187 1.77 -17.01 -5.01
C ALA A 187 1.98 -15.60 -5.55
N LEU A 188 2.44 -14.70 -4.68
CA LEU A 188 2.80 -13.34 -5.05
C LEU A 188 3.97 -13.34 -6.04
N ALA A 189 3.91 -12.51 -7.08
CA ALA A 189 5.05 -12.35 -7.99
C ALA A 189 6.26 -11.74 -7.27
N ALA A 190 6.00 -10.74 -6.42
CA ALA A 190 7.00 -10.05 -5.62
C ALA A 190 6.47 -9.75 -4.22
N LEU A 191 7.39 -9.73 -3.25
CA LEU A 191 7.13 -9.26 -1.89
C LEU A 191 8.37 -8.49 -1.43
N SER A 192 8.18 -7.24 -1.03
CA SER A 192 9.22 -6.34 -0.53
C SER A 192 8.65 -5.41 0.55
N ALA A 193 9.54 -4.62 1.18
CA ALA A 193 9.12 -3.62 2.17
C ALA A 193 8.25 -2.50 1.57
N ASP A 194 8.30 -2.26 0.26
CA ASP A 194 7.46 -1.28 -0.42
C ASP A 194 6.06 -1.82 -0.72
N THR A 195 5.93 -3.14 -0.87
CA THR A 195 4.64 -3.80 -1.17
C THR A 195 3.82 -4.14 0.07
N ILE A 196 4.40 -4.01 1.27
CA ILE A 196 3.69 -4.20 2.55
C ILE A 196 3.35 -2.82 3.09
N LEU A 197 2.06 -2.54 3.11
CA LEU A 197 1.44 -1.24 3.31
C LEU A 197 0.71 -1.21 4.65
N LEU A 198 0.65 -0.04 5.27
CA LEU A 198 -0.02 0.22 6.52
C LEU A 198 -1.05 1.35 6.36
N THR A 199 -2.26 1.10 6.83
CA THR A 199 -3.35 2.09 6.87
C THR A 199 -3.26 2.96 8.13
N GLU A 200 -4.05 4.04 8.18
CA GLU A 200 -4.05 4.99 9.31
C GLU A 200 -4.35 4.31 10.65
N LEU A 201 -5.21 3.30 10.62
CA LEU A 201 -5.63 2.55 11.80
C LEU A 201 -4.66 1.41 12.14
N GLY A 202 -3.54 1.29 11.44
CA GLY A 202 -2.55 0.24 11.65
C GLY A 202 -2.92 -1.10 10.99
N GLY A 203 -3.86 -1.11 10.03
CA GLY A 203 -4.15 -2.30 9.24
C GLY A 203 -3.02 -2.57 8.25
N VAL A 204 -2.66 -3.84 8.04
CA VAL A 204 -1.59 -4.25 7.13
C VAL A 204 -2.19 -4.80 5.84
N ARG A 205 -1.67 -4.33 4.70
CA ARG A 205 -2.09 -4.72 3.36
C ARG A 205 -0.88 -5.11 2.50
N ILE A 206 -1.10 -6.03 1.59
CA ILE A 206 -0.13 -6.44 0.57
C ILE A 206 -0.62 -5.89 -0.77
N ALA A 207 0.23 -5.11 -1.44
CA ALA A 207 0.02 -4.66 -2.81
C ALA A 207 0.54 -5.69 -3.82
N GLY A 208 0.04 -5.63 -5.06
CA GLY A 208 0.54 -6.44 -6.17
C GLY A 208 -0.07 -7.84 -6.27
N VAL A 209 -1.17 -8.13 -5.55
CA VAL A 209 -1.90 -9.42 -5.66
C VAL A 209 -2.44 -9.66 -7.07
N GLU A 210 -2.73 -8.58 -7.79
CA GLU A 210 -3.13 -8.59 -9.20
C GLU A 210 -2.10 -9.23 -10.12
N HIS A 211 -0.83 -9.24 -9.70
CA HIS A 211 0.29 -9.86 -10.40
C HIS A 211 0.62 -11.26 -9.87
N SER A 212 -0.18 -11.82 -8.96
CA SER A 212 0.04 -13.18 -8.46
C SER A 212 -0.04 -14.22 -9.58
N CYS A 213 0.79 -15.25 -9.47
CA CYS A 213 0.92 -16.30 -10.49
C CYS A 213 0.31 -17.61 -9.99
N GLN A 214 -0.22 -18.42 -10.90
CA GLN A 214 -0.60 -19.81 -10.60
C GLN A 214 0.67 -20.65 -10.45
N ILE A 215 0.68 -21.52 -9.45
CA ILE A 215 1.82 -22.35 -9.08
C ILE A 215 1.34 -23.77 -8.81
N ASN A 216 2.08 -24.75 -9.34
CA ASN A 216 1.79 -26.14 -9.09
C ASN A 216 2.07 -26.50 -7.63
N ALA A 217 1.24 -27.35 -7.03
CA ALA A 217 1.43 -27.77 -5.64
C ALA A 217 2.81 -28.39 -5.38
N ALA A 218 3.41 -29.06 -6.39
CA ALA A 218 4.74 -29.65 -6.29
C ALA A 218 5.89 -28.62 -6.27
N GLU A 219 5.66 -27.41 -6.78
CA GLU A 219 6.64 -26.31 -6.83
C GLU A 219 6.43 -25.32 -5.67
N MET A 220 5.43 -25.57 -4.82
CA MET A 220 5.06 -24.69 -3.73
C MET A 220 5.95 -24.93 -2.51
N ASP A 221 7.06 -24.21 -2.45
CA ASP A 221 7.98 -24.18 -1.31
C ASP A 221 8.05 -22.78 -0.65
N ALA A 222 8.87 -22.65 0.39
CA ALA A 222 9.04 -21.40 1.13
C ALA A 222 9.54 -20.24 0.26
N ALA A 223 10.39 -20.48 -0.73
CA ALA A 223 10.90 -19.43 -1.61
C ALA A 223 9.82 -18.97 -2.59
N THR A 224 9.10 -19.92 -3.19
CA THR A 224 8.00 -19.67 -4.11
C THR A 224 6.83 -18.95 -3.44
N MET A 225 6.52 -19.30 -2.19
CA MET A 225 5.56 -18.60 -1.34
C MET A 225 6.01 -17.21 -0.86
N LYS A 226 7.24 -16.80 -1.19
CA LYS A 226 7.88 -15.54 -0.75
C LYS A 226 8.16 -15.45 0.74
N LEU A 227 8.26 -16.57 1.45
CA LEU A 227 8.63 -16.60 2.87
C LEU A 227 10.07 -16.19 3.11
N PHE A 228 10.97 -16.41 2.14
CA PHE A 228 12.36 -15.92 2.23
C PHE A 228 12.41 -14.39 2.20
N ALA A 229 11.65 -13.76 1.31
CA ALA A 229 11.56 -12.29 1.25
C ALA A 229 10.93 -11.71 2.53
N LEU A 230 9.93 -12.41 3.10
CA LEU A 230 9.37 -12.05 4.40
C LEU A 230 10.41 -12.19 5.53
N ALA A 231 11.21 -13.25 5.53
CA ALA A 231 12.29 -13.45 6.50
C ALA A 231 13.34 -12.34 6.44
N GLU A 232 13.81 -11.99 5.25
CA GLU A 232 14.74 -10.87 5.04
C GLU A 232 14.16 -9.53 5.50
N MET A 233 12.85 -9.34 5.37
CA MET A 233 12.19 -8.14 5.91
C MET A 233 12.18 -8.15 7.44
N VAL A 234 11.86 -9.29 8.07
CA VAL A 234 11.90 -9.43 9.53
C VAL A 234 13.31 -9.16 10.06
N GLU A 235 14.35 -9.71 9.41
CA GLU A 235 15.75 -9.44 9.75
C GLU A 235 16.07 -7.93 9.72
N ARG A 236 15.62 -7.23 8.68
CA ARG A 236 15.80 -5.77 8.59
C ARG A 236 15.05 -5.01 9.68
N LEU A 237 13.85 -5.46 10.07
CA LEU A 237 13.10 -4.85 11.17
C LEU A 237 13.78 -5.10 12.53
N LEU A 238 14.35 -6.28 12.75
CA LEU A 238 15.12 -6.59 13.97
C LEU A 238 16.38 -5.73 14.07
N MET A 239 17.07 -5.53 12.93
CA MET A 239 18.27 -4.68 12.82
C MET A 239 17.98 -3.18 12.91
N LYS A 240 16.71 -2.78 12.85
CA LYS A 240 16.32 -1.37 12.95
C LYS A 240 16.61 -0.79 14.32
N ASN A 241 16.44 -1.59 15.36
CA ASN A 241 16.69 -1.17 16.73
C ASN A 241 18.21 -1.20 17.05
N PRO A 242 18.66 -0.47 18.08
CA PRO A 242 20.04 -0.57 18.55
C PRO A 242 20.42 -2.01 18.91
N SER A 243 21.69 -2.37 18.74
CA SER A 243 22.20 -3.73 18.93
C SER A 243 21.96 -4.34 20.33
N GLN A 244 21.67 -3.51 21.33
CA GLN A 244 21.39 -3.93 22.71
C GLN A 244 19.89 -4.14 22.99
N TYR A 245 19.03 -4.09 21.96
CA TYR A 245 17.59 -4.27 22.16
C TYR A 245 17.26 -5.70 22.61
N PRO A 246 16.48 -5.89 23.68
CA PRO A 246 16.26 -7.19 24.31
C PRO A 246 15.16 -8.00 23.58
N TRP A 247 15.43 -8.40 22.34
CA TRP A 247 14.53 -9.29 21.58
C TRP A 247 14.38 -10.67 22.26
N SER A 248 13.16 -11.23 22.25
CA SER A 248 12.90 -12.61 22.69
C SER A 248 13.63 -13.64 21.83
N ALA A 249 13.64 -14.91 22.26
CA ALA A 249 14.18 -15.98 21.44
C ALA A 249 13.24 -16.31 20.26
N GLU A 250 11.94 -16.18 20.49
CA GLU A 250 10.87 -16.44 19.55
C GLU A 250 10.98 -15.54 18.32
N ILE A 251 11.05 -14.22 18.49
CA ILE A 251 11.14 -13.28 17.36
C ILE A 251 12.50 -13.35 16.65
N LYS A 252 13.59 -13.67 17.38
CA LYS A 252 14.91 -13.89 16.76
C LYS A 252 14.93 -15.12 15.87
N ASN A 253 14.18 -16.16 16.22
CA ASN A 253 14.11 -17.40 15.46
C ASN A 253 13.14 -17.30 14.26
N LEU A 254 12.23 -16.33 14.27
CA LEU A 254 11.19 -16.17 13.23
C LEU A 254 11.74 -16.17 11.79
N PRO A 255 12.83 -15.47 11.42
CA PRO A 255 13.38 -15.53 10.07
C PRO A 255 13.75 -16.95 9.62
N GLU A 256 14.33 -17.75 10.52
CA GLU A 256 14.72 -19.13 10.22
C GLU A 256 13.51 -20.05 10.16
N GLU A 257 12.49 -19.81 11.00
CA GLU A 257 11.20 -20.51 10.91
C GLU A 257 10.50 -20.25 9.58
N LEU A 258 10.48 -18.99 9.11
CA LEU A 258 9.93 -18.60 7.82
C LEU A 258 10.64 -19.31 6.66
N LYS A 259 11.98 -19.39 6.69
CA LYS A 259 12.76 -20.07 5.65
C LYS A 259 12.55 -21.59 5.64
N ARG A 260 12.19 -22.19 6.78
CA ARG A 260 11.91 -23.64 6.91
C ARG A 260 10.42 -23.97 6.88
N CYS A 261 9.57 -22.99 6.63
CA CYS A 261 8.13 -23.15 6.76
C CYS A 261 7.52 -23.79 5.50
N ASP A 262 7.10 -25.05 5.64
CA ASP A 262 6.32 -25.76 4.61
C ASP A 262 4.81 -25.48 4.70
N SER A 263 4.35 -24.92 5.82
CA SER A 263 2.92 -24.75 6.16
C SER A 263 2.72 -23.47 6.97
N PRO A 264 2.36 -22.35 6.31
CA PRO A 264 2.11 -21.07 6.98
C PRO A 264 1.05 -21.17 8.09
N GLU A 265 0.11 -22.11 7.98
CA GLU A 265 -0.95 -22.37 8.97
C GLU A 265 -0.39 -22.80 10.32
N LYS A 266 0.71 -23.58 10.33
CA LYS A 266 1.36 -24.01 11.56
C LYS A 266 2.08 -22.85 12.23
N LEU A 267 2.76 -22.03 11.42
CA LEU A 267 3.48 -20.86 11.91
C LEU A 267 2.52 -19.83 12.52
N LEU A 268 1.36 -19.60 11.89
CA LEU A 268 0.32 -18.70 12.41
C LEU A 268 -0.32 -19.14 13.74
N ARG A 269 -0.14 -20.42 14.14
CA ARG A 269 -0.57 -20.96 15.44
C ARG A 269 0.55 -20.96 16.48
N SER A 270 1.69 -20.35 16.19
CA SER A 270 2.77 -20.22 17.17
C SER A 270 2.37 -19.21 18.25
N LYS A 271 2.96 -19.36 19.45
CA LYS A 271 2.72 -18.45 20.58
C LYS A 271 2.95 -16.98 20.23
N LEU A 272 3.87 -16.71 19.29
CA LEU A 272 4.19 -15.37 18.80
C LEU A 272 2.96 -14.65 18.23
N PHE A 273 2.07 -15.37 17.55
CA PHE A 273 0.90 -14.79 16.90
C PHE A 273 -0.41 -15.02 17.68
N GLU A 274 -0.42 -15.89 18.68
CA GLU A 274 -1.59 -16.13 19.54
C GLU A 274 -1.87 -14.98 20.51
N GLN A 275 -0.82 -14.22 20.90
CA GLN A 275 -0.93 -13.17 21.92
C GLN A 275 -1.26 -11.78 21.39
N LEU A 276 -1.35 -11.60 20.07
CA LEU A 276 -1.61 -10.28 19.46
C LEU A 276 -3.06 -9.83 19.69
N GLY A 277 -3.21 -8.63 20.25
CA GLY A 277 -4.47 -8.03 20.67
C GLY A 277 -4.92 -6.91 19.73
N ASP A 278 -6.06 -7.14 19.08
CA ASP A 278 -6.93 -6.19 18.36
C ASP A 278 -6.36 -5.25 17.28
N GLU A 279 -7.27 -4.82 16.39
CA GLU A 279 -7.02 -3.81 15.37
C GLU A 279 -6.56 -2.49 16.01
N GLY A 280 -5.28 -2.14 15.85
CA GLY A 280 -4.74 -0.86 16.31
C GLY A 280 -3.33 -0.87 16.90
N GLU A 281 -2.72 -2.05 17.11
CA GLU A 281 -1.35 -2.17 17.64
C GLU A 281 -0.35 -1.31 16.86
N LEU A 282 -0.50 -1.27 15.53
CA LEU A 282 0.39 -0.51 14.65
C LEU A 282 0.02 0.95 14.51
N LYS A 283 -1.13 1.42 15.03
CA LYS A 283 -1.57 2.81 14.87
C LYS A 283 -0.55 3.80 15.43
N MET A 284 0.03 3.48 16.59
CA MET A 284 1.08 4.29 17.20
C MET A 284 2.38 4.26 16.38
N LEU A 285 2.73 3.11 15.81
CA LEU A 285 3.89 2.98 14.93
C LEU A 285 3.72 3.81 13.66
N VAL A 286 2.56 3.71 13.01
CA VAL A 286 2.22 4.47 11.79
C VAL A 286 2.32 5.96 12.06
N ASN A 287 1.69 6.44 13.13
CA ASN A 287 1.74 7.86 13.50
C ASN A 287 3.17 8.32 13.81
N ALA A 288 3.95 7.53 14.56
CA ALA A 288 5.34 7.84 14.89
C ALA A 288 6.21 7.89 13.62
N ALA A 289 6.14 6.87 12.76
CA ALA A 289 6.90 6.79 11.52
C ALA A 289 6.57 7.97 10.60
N ASN A 290 5.28 8.25 10.39
CA ASN A 290 4.81 9.36 9.57
C ASN A 290 5.35 10.70 10.09
N LYS A 291 5.20 10.97 11.39
CA LYS A 291 5.72 12.21 11.98
C LYS A 291 7.25 12.32 11.90
N THR A 292 7.99 11.23 12.10
CA THR A 292 9.46 11.27 11.99
C THR A 292 9.96 11.49 10.57
N ALA A 293 9.13 11.23 9.55
CA ALA A 293 9.46 11.55 8.16
C ALA A 293 9.44 13.06 7.89
N TYR A 294 8.58 13.81 8.60
CA TYR A 294 8.39 15.26 8.37
C TYR A 294 8.96 16.15 9.47
N HIS A 295 9.24 15.59 10.66
CA HIS A 295 9.66 16.31 11.84
C HIS A 295 10.93 15.69 12.44
N ASN A 296 11.84 16.55 12.93
CA ASN A 296 13.04 16.10 13.64
C ASN A 296 12.66 15.68 15.07
N LEU A 297 12.06 14.50 15.20
CA LEU A 297 11.59 13.97 16.48
C LEU A 297 12.66 13.09 17.14
N GLU A 298 12.78 13.24 18.45
CA GLU A 298 13.53 12.33 19.32
C GLU A 298 12.61 11.18 19.74
N SER A 299 13.06 9.94 19.55
CA SER A 299 12.35 8.75 20.00
C SER A 299 12.83 8.37 21.41
N TYR A 300 11.89 8.17 22.32
CA TYR A 300 12.17 7.66 23.65
C TYR A 300 12.07 6.13 23.66
N LYS A 301 12.91 5.49 24.48
CA LYS A 301 12.88 4.04 24.68
C LYS A 301 11.50 3.65 25.23
N ARG A 302 10.76 2.81 24.50
CA ARG A 302 9.55 2.17 24.99
C ARG A 302 10.01 1.03 25.92
N ILE A 303 9.60 1.10 27.19
CA ILE A 303 9.86 0.07 28.21
C ILE A 303 8.85 -1.04 28.04
#